data_AF-A0A0C2M8T9-F1
#
_entry.id   AF-A0A0C2M8T9-F1
#
_cell.length_a   1.000
_cell.length_b   1.000
_cell.length_c   1.000
_cell.angle_alpha   90.00
_cell.angle_beta   90.00
_cell.angle_gamma   90.00
#
_symmetry.space_group_name_H-M   'P 1'
#
loop_
_entity.id
_entity.type
_entity.pdbx_description
1 polymer ?
#
loop_
_entity_poly.entity_id
_entity_poly.type
_entity_poly.pdbx_seq_one_letter_code
_entity_poly.pdbx_strand_id
1 'polypeptide(L)'
;MRYPRSKVKRAKVPRNLVSWDTDYPGYNPPYYTSKTVLSLPYLHDPESTEDINFNQIDRYIYRTSFHGPYRIVDGLPRNPFGRKGIAGRGSLGKWGPNHAVDIVICRWLSDQRIEFLCIERRDNGRYAFPGGMIDNGETVEDATSREAMDKIFNIQDIEIRDRANQWLTRNLKKGINVRF
;
A
#
# COMPACT_ATOMS: atom_id res chain seq x y z
N MET A 1 -2.99 -16.96 13.39
CA MET A 1 -3.15 -15.49 13.53
C MET A 1 -4.43 -15.06 12.82
N ARG A 2 -5.20 -14.12 13.38
CA ARG A 2 -6.46 -13.63 12.77
C ARG A 2 -6.16 -12.56 11.72
N TYR A 3 -6.93 -12.51 10.63
CA TYR A 3 -6.81 -11.41 9.66
C TYR A 3 -7.41 -10.12 10.25
N PRO A 4 -6.75 -8.95 10.10
CA PRO A 4 -7.19 -7.69 10.70
C PRO A 4 -8.67 -7.39 10.50
N ARG A 5 -9.34 -6.92 11.56
CA ARG A 5 -10.77 -6.52 11.57
C ARG A 5 -11.74 -7.59 11.04
N SER A 6 -11.37 -8.87 11.09
CA SER A 6 -12.21 -9.97 10.61
C SER A 6 -12.26 -11.12 11.60
N LYS A 7 -13.16 -12.09 11.36
CA LYS A 7 -13.20 -13.36 12.10
C LYS A 7 -12.29 -14.45 11.52
N VAL A 8 -11.72 -14.23 10.33
CA VAL A 8 -10.97 -15.24 9.58
C VAL A 8 -9.62 -15.54 10.23
N LYS A 9 -9.32 -16.82 10.44
CA LYS A 9 -8.02 -17.30 10.94
C LYS A 9 -7.16 -17.73 9.77
N ARG A 10 -5.93 -17.26 9.71
CA ARG A 10 -4.94 -17.72 8.73
C ARG A 10 -4.54 -19.18 9.01
N ALA A 11 -4.35 -19.97 7.96
CA ALA A 11 -3.67 -21.25 8.02
C ALA A 11 -2.25 -21.07 8.57
N LYS A 12 -1.75 -22.07 9.31
CA LYS A 12 -0.38 -22.05 9.82
C LYS A 12 0.59 -22.27 8.67
N VAL A 13 1.62 -21.44 8.59
CA VAL A 13 2.73 -21.61 7.64
C VAL A 13 4.02 -21.66 8.44
N PRO A 14 4.61 -22.86 8.64
CA PRO A 14 5.93 -23.01 9.23
C PRO A 14 6.98 -22.20 8.46
N ARG A 15 8.00 -21.68 9.16
CA ARG A 15 9.02 -20.80 8.57
C ARG A 15 9.71 -21.43 7.36
N ASN A 16 9.97 -22.73 7.40
CA ASN A 16 10.58 -23.51 6.31
C ASN A 16 9.63 -23.78 5.13
N LEU A 17 8.34 -23.49 5.25
CA LEU A 17 7.33 -23.71 4.19
C LEU A 17 6.77 -22.38 3.64
N VAL A 18 7.38 -21.25 3.99
CA VAL A 18 7.00 -19.93 3.48
C VAL A 18 7.30 -19.80 2.00
N SER A 19 8.48 -20.25 1.53
CA SER A 19 8.86 -20.14 0.11
C SER A 19 7.91 -20.92 -0.79
N TRP A 20 7.49 -20.31 -1.90
CA TRP A 20 6.67 -20.99 -2.90
C TRP A 20 7.39 -22.14 -3.60
N ASP A 21 8.72 -22.14 -3.62
CA ASP A 21 9.53 -23.18 -4.25
C ASP A 21 9.68 -24.42 -3.35
N THR A 22 9.24 -24.34 -2.09
CA THR A 22 9.14 -25.51 -1.21
C THR A 22 7.76 -26.13 -1.35
N ASP A 23 7.73 -27.44 -1.63
CA ASP A 23 6.51 -28.21 -1.66
C ASP A 23 5.83 -28.19 -0.30
N TYR A 24 4.53 -27.93 -0.32
CA TYR A 24 3.68 -27.99 0.85
C TYR A 24 2.37 -28.70 0.50
N PRO A 25 2.40 -30.03 0.34
CA PRO A 25 1.21 -30.81 0.04
C PRO A 25 0.10 -30.56 1.08
N GLY A 26 -1.13 -30.38 0.60
CA GLY A 26 -2.28 -30.09 1.46
C GLY A 26 -2.35 -28.64 1.98
N TYR A 27 -1.47 -27.74 1.53
CA TYR A 27 -1.60 -26.31 1.83
C TYR A 27 -2.89 -25.74 1.21
N ASN A 28 -3.92 -25.62 2.03
CA ASN A 28 -5.24 -25.10 1.66
C ASN A 28 -5.60 -23.89 2.54
N PRO A 29 -5.08 -22.70 2.24
CA PRO A 29 -5.40 -21.51 3.02
C PRO A 29 -6.86 -21.10 2.83
N PRO A 30 -7.53 -20.55 3.86
CA PRO A 30 -8.88 -20.02 3.69
C PRO A 30 -8.87 -18.86 2.70
N TYR A 31 -9.89 -18.81 1.86
CA TYR A 31 -10.13 -17.72 0.93
C TYR A 31 -10.93 -16.61 1.62
N TYR A 32 -10.48 -15.36 1.51
CA TYR A 32 -11.17 -14.22 2.11
C TYR A 32 -10.95 -12.94 1.31
N THR A 33 -12.05 -12.32 0.90
CA THR A 33 -12.14 -10.90 0.50
C THR A 33 -13.19 -10.24 1.39
N SER A 34 -12.88 -9.05 1.92
CA SER A 34 -13.75 -8.34 2.85
C SER A 34 -14.97 -7.76 2.14
N LYS A 35 -16.11 -7.71 2.84
CA LYS A 35 -17.36 -7.15 2.28
C LYS A 35 -17.21 -5.72 1.79
N THR A 36 -16.42 -4.90 2.49
CA THR A 36 -16.12 -3.51 2.07
C THR A 36 -15.42 -3.45 0.72
N VAL A 37 -14.48 -4.36 0.46
CA VAL A 37 -13.81 -4.45 -0.85
C VAL A 37 -14.80 -4.87 -1.93
N LEU A 38 -15.65 -5.86 -1.63
CA LEU A 38 -16.67 -6.36 -2.57
C LEU A 38 -17.77 -5.32 -2.86
N SER A 39 -18.05 -4.40 -1.94
CA SER A 39 -19.13 -3.41 -2.08
C SER A 39 -18.74 -2.15 -2.86
N LEU A 40 -17.47 -1.96 -3.22
CA LEU A 40 -16.98 -0.74 -3.89
C LEU A 40 -16.27 -1.07 -5.22
N PRO A 41 -17.02 -1.59 -6.22
CA PRO A 41 -16.44 -2.08 -7.49
C PRO A 41 -15.81 -0.98 -8.35
N TYR A 42 -16.11 0.29 -8.10
CA TYR A 42 -15.50 1.42 -8.79
C TYR A 42 -14.09 1.76 -8.25
N LEU A 43 -13.79 1.38 -7.00
CA LEU A 43 -12.47 1.59 -6.37
C LEU A 43 -11.61 0.33 -6.41
N HIS A 44 -12.22 -0.85 -6.34
CA HIS A 44 -11.54 -2.11 -6.13
C HIS A 44 -11.72 -3.06 -7.31
N ASP A 45 -10.78 -3.98 -7.48
CA ASP A 45 -10.88 -4.96 -8.56
C ASP A 45 -12.11 -5.87 -8.39
N PRO A 46 -12.63 -6.47 -9.47
CA PRO A 46 -13.58 -7.57 -9.35
C PRO A 46 -12.91 -8.81 -8.71
N GLU A 47 -13.71 -9.79 -8.29
CA GLU A 47 -13.17 -11.09 -7.86
C GLU A 47 -12.60 -11.88 -9.05
N SER A 48 -13.21 -11.77 -10.24
CA SER A 48 -12.62 -12.30 -11.47
C SER A 48 -11.35 -11.54 -11.85
N THR A 49 -10.35 -12.26 -12.37
CA THR A 49 -9.08 -11.69 -12.83
C THR A 49 -8.89 -11.82 -14.35
N GLU A 50 -9.90 -12.30 -15.08
CA GLU A 50 -9.80 -12.59 -16.53
C GLU A 50 -9.37 -11.38 -17.36
N ASP A 51 -9.88 -10.18 -17.01
CA ASP A 51 -9.58 -8.94 -17.72
C ASP A 51 -8.42 -8.13 -17.10
N ILE A 52 -7.68 -8.71 -16.16
CA ILE A 52 -6.61 -8.02 -15.44
C ILE A 52 -5.26 -8.35 -16.06
N ASN A 53 -4.56 -7.31 -16.53
CA ASN A 53 -3.21 -7.47 -17.05
C ASN A 53 -2.17 -7.24 -15.95
N PHE A 54 -1.65 -8.30 -15.36
CA PHE A 54 -0.64 -8.24 -14.30
C PHE A 54 0.76 -7.86 -14.80
N ASN A 55 1.62 -7.40 -13.88
CA ASN A 55 3.03 -7.04 -14.15
C ASN A 55 3.22 -5.90 -15.17
N GLN A 56 2.19 -5.09 -15.41
CA GLN A 56 2.25 -3.90 -16.25
C GLN A 56 1.32 -2.79 -15.73
N ILE A 57 1.31 -1.65 -16.41
CA ILE A 57 0.26 -0.65 -16.21
C ILE A 57 -0.99 -1.15 -16.94
N ASP A 58 -2.07 -1.35 -16.20
CA ASP A 58 -3.34 -1.84 -16.71
C ASP A 58 -4.37 -0.71 -16.62
N ARG A 59 -4.59 -0.04 -17.76
CA ARG A 59 -5.34 1.22 -17.87
C ARG A 59 -4.70 2.31 -16.99
N TYR A 60 -5.30 2.59 -15.84
CA TYR A 60 -4.87 3.60 -14.86
C TYR A 60 -4.41 2.96 -13.54
N ILE A 61 -4.21 1.64 -13.51
CA ILE A 61 -3.78 0.89 -12.32
C ILE A 61 -2.35 0.38 -12.54
N TYR A 62 -1.44 0.79 -11.67
CA TYR A 62 -0.07 0.26 -11.63
C TYR A 62 -0.09 -1.12 -11.00
N ARG A 63 0.10 -2.17 -11.81
CA ARG A 63 0.17 -3.57 -11.37
C ARG A 63 1.60 -4.11 -11.44
N THR A 64 2.60 -3.25 -11.51
CA THR A 64 4.01 -3.64 -11.41
C THR A 64 4.44 -3.67 -9.96
N SER A 65 5.40 -4.53 -9.62
CA SER A 65 5.98 -4.60 -8.28
C SER A 65 7.39 -3.99 -8.31
N PHE A 66 7.76 -3.28 -7.25
CA PHE A 66 9.13 -2.80 -7.06
C PHE A 66 10.12 -3.94 -6.80
N HIS A 67 9.63 -5.14 -6.47
CA HIS A 67 10.42 -6.36 -6.31
C HIS A 67 10.53 -7.20 -7.59
N GLY A 68 10.25 -6.60 -8.76
CA GLY A 68 10.23 -7.31 -10.05
C GLY A 68 8.92 -8.06 -10.30
N PRO A 69 8.81 -8.75 -11.45
CA PRO A 69 7.58 -9.42 -11.85
C PRO A 69 7.22 -10.55 -10.88
N TYR A 70 5.94 -10.63 -10.52
CA TYR A 70 5.40 -11.69 -9.65
C TYR A 70 4.71 -12.78 -10.48
N ARG A 71 4.76 -14.02 -9.96
CA ARG A 71 4.17 -15.19 -10.64
C ARG A 71 2.65 -15.14 -10.59
N ILE A 72 2.02 -15.48 -11.71
CA ILE A 72 0.57 -15.73 -11.81
C ILE A 72 0.35 -17.24 -11.84
N VAL A 73 -0.51 -17.75 -10.97
CA VAL A 73 -0.87 -19.17 -10.91
C VAL A 73 -2.38 -19.27 -10.79
N ASP A 74 -3.00 -20.06 -11.67
CA ASP A 74 -4.46 -20.21 -11.76
C ASP A 74 -5.19 -18.86 -11.86
N GLY A 75 -4.65 -17.94 -12.66
CA GLY A 75 -5.19 -16.60 -12.86
C GLY A 75 -4.97 -15.62 -11.69
N LEU A 76 -4.30 -16.05 -10.61
CA LEU A 76 -4.11 -15.24 -9.40
C LEU A 76 -2.64 -14.87 -9.14
N PRO A 77 -2.35 -13.65 -8.64
CA PRO A 77 -1.00 -13.25 -8.31
C PRO A 77 -0.50 -13.91 -7.02
N ARG A 78 0.70 -14.49 -7.04
CA ARG A 78 1.39 -14.97 -5.84
C ARG A 78 2.17 -13.85 -5.18
N ASN A 79 2.05 -13.76 -3.85
CA ASN A 79 2.87 -12.84 -3.05
C ASN A 79 4.37 -13.18 -3.26
N PRO A 80 5.21 -12.22 -3.69
CA PRO A 80 6.63 -12.50 -3.97
C PRO A 80 7.42 -12.97 -2.74
N PHE A 81 6.91 -12.70 -1.53
CA PHE A 81 7.51 -13.10 -0.25
C PHE A 81 6.88 -14.35 0.37
N GLY A 82 6.30 -15.22 -0.45
CA GLY A 82 5.85 -16.54 -0.01
C GLY A 82 4.45 -16.59 0.61
N ARG A 83 4.09 -17.79 1.08
CA ARG A 83 2.81 -18.14 1.69
C ARG A 83 2.53 -17.31 2.95
N LYS A 84 1.31 -16.78 3.06
CA LYS A 84 0.83 -16.00 4.23
C LYS A 84 -0.36 -16.64 4.97
N GLY A 85 -0.69 -17.89 4.63
CA GLY A 85 -1.77 -18.64 5.26
C GLY A 85 -3.17 -18.13 4.96
N ILE A 86 -3.37 -17.36 3.89
CA ILE A 86 -4.68 -16.87 3.45
C ILE A 86 -4.63 -16.66 1.92
N ALA A 87 -5.76 -16.90 1.25
CA ALA A 87 -5.98 -16.58 -0.15
C ALA A 87 -7.05 -15.48 -0.28
N GLY A 88 -7.22 -14.93 -1.49
CA GLY A 88 -8.05 -13.76 -1.73
C GLY A 88 -7.34 -12.44 -1.37
N ARG A 89 -8.07 -11.33 -1.45
CA ARG A 89 -7.50 -9.98 -1.29
C ARG A 89 -7.55 -9.47 0.15
N GLY A 90 -8.34 -10.12 1.00
CA GLY A 90 -8.67 -9.61 2.33
C GLY A 90 -9.29 -8.22 2.24
N SER A 91 -8.66 -7.22 2.85
CA SER A 91 -9.11 -5.83 2.81
C SER A 91 -8.35 -4.96 1.80
N LEU A 92 -7.54 -5.56 0.92
CA LEU A 92 -6.86 -4.84 -0.16
C LEU A 92 -7.78 -4.71 -1.38
N GLY A 93 -7.74 -3.55 -2.03
CA GLY A 93 -8.61 -3.27 -3.17
C GLY A 93 -8.17 -3.98 -4.44
N LYS A 94 -6.86 -4.12 -4.66
CA LYS A 94 -6.28 -4.64 -5.90
C LYS A 94 -5.74 -6.06 -5.74
N TRP A 95 -5.85 -6.85 -6.80
CA TRP A 95 -5.09 -8.08 -6.95
C TRP A 95 -3.61 -7.77 -7.18
N GLY A 96 -2.72 -8.40 -6.39
CA GLY A 96 -1.28 -8.18 -6.49
C GLY A 96 -0.82 -6.96 -5.67
N PRO A 97 0.10 -6.13 -6.20
CA PRO A 97 0.58 -4.93 -5.52
C PRO A 97 -0.54 -3.93 -5.21
N ASN A 98 -0.47 -3.31 -4.03
CA ASN A 98 -1.34 -2.21 -3.63
C ASN A 98 -0.41 -1.07 -3.19
N HIS A 99 -0.18 -0.10 -4.06
CA HIS A 99 0.82 0.94 -3.85
C HIS A 99 0.37 2.00 -2.84
N ALA A 100 1.32 2.49 -2.06
CA ALA A 100 1.16 3.57 -1.11
C ALA A 100 2.38 4.48 -1.18
N VAL A 101 2.22 5.70 -0.68
CA VAL A 101 3.29 6.68 -0.46
C VAL A 101 3.41 6.94 1.03
N ASP A 102 4.64 6.97 1.53
CA ASP A 102 4.99 7.43 2.87
C ASP A 102 5.91 8.64 2.74
N ILE A 103 5.56 9.73 3.42
CA ILE A 103 6.21 11.03 3.30
C ILE A 103 7.12 11.25 4.50
N VAL A 104 8.41 11.37 4.23
CA VAL A 104 9.42 11.62 5.25
C VAL A 104 9.95 13.04 5.12
N ILE A 105 9.42 13.95 5.94
CA ILE A 105 9.96 15.30 6.10
C ILE A 105 10.90 15.27 7.29
N CYS A 106 12.17 15.58 7.07
CA CYS A 106 13.18 15.60 8.12
C CYS A 106 14.01 16.89 8.10
N ARG A 107 14.60 17.22 9.25
CA ARG A 107 15.56 18.31 9.39
C ARG A 107 16.76 17.86 10.23
N TRP A 108 17.92 18.41 9.89
CA TRP A 108 19.14 18.26 10.68
C TRP A 108 19.13 19.20 11.87
N LEU A 109 19.53 18.69 13.04
CA LEU A 109 19.83 19.48 14.22
C LEU A 109 21.33 19.77 14.32
N SER A 110 21.68 20.80 15.09
CA SER A 110 23.08 21.24 15.27
C SER A 110 23.99 20.20 15.91
N ASP A 111 23.42 19.20 16.58
CA ASP A 111 24.12 18.12 17.27
C ASP A 111 24.09 16.78 16.52
N GLN A 112 23.99 16.83 15.19
CA GLN A 112 23.97 15.66 14.30
C GLN A 112 22.77 14.73 14.47
N ARG A 113 21.77 15.13 15.26
CA ARG A 113 20.48 14.43 15.33
C ARG A 113 19.59 14.81 14.14
N ILE A 114 18.67 13.91 13.81
CA ILE A 114 17.62 14.13 12.81
C ILE A 114 16.28 14.15 13.54
N GLU A 115 15.48 15.17 13.28
CA GLU A 115 14.05 15.16 13.59
C GLU A 115 13.27 14.88 12.31
N PHE A 116 12.21 14.09 12.42
CA PHE A 116 11.28 13.86 11.32
C PHE A 116 9.84 14.03 11.78
N LEU A 117 8.99 14.43 10.84
CA LEU A 117 7.58 14.60 11.07
C LEU A 117 6.87 13.24 11.09
N CYS A 118 6.04 13.02 12.10
CA CYS A 118 5.17 11.86 12.22
C CYS A 118 3.74 12.30 12.57
N ILE A 119 2.77 11.44 12.31
CA ILE A 119 1.38 11.62 12.69
C ILE A 119 0.98 10.57 13.71
N GLU A 120 0.07 10.91 14.62
CA GLU A 120 -0.61 9.93 15.46
C GLU A 120 -1.90 9.48 14.78
N ARG A 121 -2.01 8.17 14.52
CA ARG A 121 -3.17 7.64 13.82
C ARG A 121 -4.39 7.57 14.74
N ARG A 122 -5.52 8.13 14.30
CA ARG A 122 -6.79 8.11 15.06
C ARG A 122 -7.34 6.71 15.32
N ASP A 123 -7.03 5.73 14.47
CA ASP A 123 -7.60 4.38 14.58
C ASP A 123 -6.94 3.51 15.65
N ASN A 124 -5.71 3.83 16.07
CA ASN A 124 -4.96 2.99 17.02
C ASN A 124 -3.97 3.74 17.94
N GLY A 125 -3.88 5.08 17.85
CA GLY A 125 -3.01 5.92 18.68
C GLY A 125 -1.51 5.73 18.43
N ARG A 126 -1.11 5.06 17.34
CA ARG A 126 0.30 4.83 17.03
C ARG A 126 0.85 5.92 16.13
N TYR A 127 2.11 6.28 16.37
CA TYR A 127 2.87 7.13 15.47
C TYR A 127 3.21 6.38 14.17
N ALA A 128 3.08 7.07 13.05
CA ALA A 128 3.44 6.59 11.73
C ALA A 128 3.95 7.74 10.87
N PHE A 129 4.62 7.42 9.76
CA PHE A 129 4.83 8.42 8.72
C PHE A 129 3.47 8.84 8.13
N PRO A 130 3.30 10.13 7.80
CA PRO A 130 2.16 10.57 7.01
C PRO A 130 2.24 9.93 5.63
N GLY A 131 1.14 9.33 5.18
CA GLY A 131 1.14 8.57 3.95
C GLY A 131 -0.18 7.87 3.73
N GLY A 132 -0.39 7.34 2.53
CA GLY A 132 -1.63 6.65 2.17
C GLY A 132 -1.55 5.97 0.82
N MET A 133 -2.67 5.37 0.42
CA MET A 133 -2.76 4.61 -0.82
C MET A 133 -2.67 5.53 -2.04
N ILE A 134 -2.07 5.05 -3.12
CA ILE A 134 -2.13 5.71 -4.43
C ILE A 134 -3.47 5.35 -5.07
N ASP A 135 -4.29 6.34 -5.39
CA ASP A 135 -5.58 6.11 -6.01
C ASP A 135 -5.45 5.77 -7.50
N ASN A 136 -6.52 5.23 -8.07
CA ASN A 136 -6.57 4.88 -9.49
C ASN A 136 -6.28 6.12 -10.36
N GLY A 137 -5.25 6.02 -11.20
CA GLY A 137 -4.84 7.11 -12.11
C GLY A 137 -3.94 8.17 -11.49
N GLU A 138 -3.66 8.12 -10.18
CA GLU A 138 -2.69 9.03 -9.58
C GLU A 138 -1.26 8.64 -9.93
N THR A 139 -0.43 9.65 -10.17
CA THR A 139 1.02 9.49 -10.10
C THR A 139 1.48 9.42 -8.63
N VAL A 140 2.74 9.01 -8.40
CA VAL A 140 3.34 9.06 -7.06
C VAL A 140 3.32 10.49 -6.51
N GLU A 141 3.54 11.47 -7.38
CA GLU A 141 3.55 12.88 -7.07
C GLU A 141 2.17 13.42 -6.68
N ASP A 142 1.12 12.99 -7.39
CA ASP A 142 -0.27 13.36 -7.08
C ASP A 142 -0.67 12.83 -5.71
N ALA A 143 -0.45 11.53 -5.47
CA ALA A 143 -0.73 10.88 -4.18
C ALA A 143 0.05 11.53 -3.05
N THR A 144 1.34 11.81 -3.25
CA THR A 144 2.17 12.49 -2.24
C THR A 144 1.64 13.89 -1.92
N SER A 145 1.22 14.64 -2.95
CA SER A 145 0.67 15.98 -2.76
C SER A 145 -0.64 15.95 -1.99
N ARG A 146 -1.56 15.06 -2.38
CA ARG A 146 -2.85 14.85 -1.70
C ARG A 146 -2.65 14.45 -0.24
N GLU A 147 -1.81 13.44 0.02
CA GLU A 147 -1.56 12.91 1.36
C GLU A 147 -0.86 13.94 2.27
N ALA A 148 0.10 14.70 1.75
CA ALA A 148 0.73 15.79 2.50
C ALA A 148 -0.27 16.88 2.88
N MET A 149 -1.12 17.31 1.93
CA MET A 149 -2.10 18.35 2.19
C MET A 149 -3.19 17.91 3.19
N ASP A 150 -3.58 16.62 3.17
CA ASP A 150 -4.58 16.06 4.08
C ASP A 150 -4.03 15.79 5.49
N LYS A 151 -2.78 15.32 5.60
CA LYS A 151 -2.22 14.80 6.87
C LYS A 151 -1.23 15.72 7.55
N ILE A 152 -0.54 16.57 6.80
CA ILE A 152 0.53 17.45 7.29
C ILE A 152 0.07 18.91 7.27
N PHE A 153 -0.44 19.35 6.11
CA PHE A 153 -0.78 20.75 5.86
C PHE A 153 -2.30 21.02 5.89
N ASN A 154 -3.04 20.22 6.65
CA ASN A 154 -4.47 20.43 6.88
C ASN A 154 -4.68 21.53 7.94
N ILE A 155 -4.26 22.73 7.55
CA ILE A 155 -4.21 23.94 8.36
C ILE A 155 -5.41 24.81 7.98
N GLN A 156 -6.07 25.40 8.98
CA GLN A 156 -7.26 26.25 8.77
C GLN A 156 -6.90 27.60 8.13
N ASP A 157 -5.73 28.14 8.43
CA ASP A 157 -5.22 29.36 7.82
C ASP A 157 -4.91 29.11 6.33
N ILE A 158 -5.68 29.77 5.47
CA ILE A 158 -5.61 29.60 4.01
C ILE A 158 -4.29 30.10 3.44
N GLU A 159 -3.71 31.18 3.98
CA GLU A 159 -2.47 31.75 3.47
C GLU A 159 -1.29 30.82 3.79
N ILE A 160 -1.25 30.27 5.01
CA ILE A 160 -0.25 29.28 5.40
C ILE A 160 -0.41 28.01 4.55
N ARG A 161 -1.65 27.55 4.34
CA ARG A 161 -1.94 26.37 3.53
C ARG A 161 -1.49 26.56 2.08
N ASP A 162 -1.75 27.72 1.48
CA ASP A 162 -1.32 28.02 0.11
C ASP A 162 0.20 28.09 -0.01
N ARG A 163 0.88 28.70 0.99
CA ARG A 163 2.34 28.71 1.06
C ARG A 163 2.91 27.30 1.17
N ALA A 164 2.29 26.44 1.98
CA ALA A 164 2.69 25.04 2.12
C ALA A 164 2.51 24.28 0.80
N ASN A 165 1.39 24.48 0.09
CA ASN A 165 1.15 23.87 -1.21
C ASN A 165 2.16 24.31 -2.27
N GLN A 166 2.49 25.60 -2.32
CA GLN A 166 3.53 26.13 -3.21
C GLN A 166 4.92 25.55 -2.86
N TRP A 167 5.24 25.47 -1.57
CA TRP A 167 6.50 24.86 -1.11
C TRP A 167 6.58 23.39 -1.51
N LEU A 168 5.51 22.62 -1.30
CA LEU A 168 5.43 21.20 -1.64
C LEU A 168 5.63 21.00 -3.14
N THR A 169 4.87 21.71 -3.97
CA THR A 169 4.96 21.64 -5.43
C THR A 169 6.38 21.92 -5.95
N ARG A 170 7.08 22.89 -5.34
CA ARG A 170 8.46 23.27 -5.73
C ARG A 170 9.51 22.25 -5.30
N ASN A 171 9.29 21.53 -4.19
CA ASN A 171 10.29 20.67 -3.59
C ASN A 171 10.05 19.17 -3.83
N LEU A 172 8.84 18.77 -4.21
CA LEU A 172 8.51 17.37 -4.48
C LEU A 172 9.44 16.75 -5.52
N LYS A 173 9.68 17.45 -6.64
CA LYS A 173 10.60 17.02 -7.70
C LYS A 173 12.08 17.02 -7.30
N LYS A 174 12.43 17.67 -6.18
CA LYS A 174 13.78 17.68 -5.61
C LYS A 174 13.96 16.58 -4.57
N GLY A 175 12.88 15.92 -4.16
CA GLY A 175 12.89 14.83 -3.21
C GLY A 175 13.59 13.59 -3.78
N ILE A 176 14.11 12.77 -2.88
CA ILE A 176 14.67 11.47 -3.25
C ILE A 176 13.53 10.46 -3.25
N ASN A 177 13.13 10.00 -4.43
CA ASN A 177 12.17 8.92 -4.57
C ASN A 177 12.85 7.58 -4.31
N VAL A 178 12.61 7.00 -3.13
CA VAL A 178 13.06 5.65 -2.81
C VAL A 178 11.91 4.67 -3.03
N ARG A 179 12.16 3.66 -3.86
CA ARG A 179 11.19 2.61 -4.18
C ARG A 179 11.60 1.34 -3.45
N PHE A 180 10.67 0.76 -2.68
CA PHE A 180 10.86 -0.49 -1.97
C PHE A 180 9.79 -1.48 -2.44
#